data_AF-N9T5V6-F1
#
_entry.id   AF-N9T5V6-F1
#
_cell.length_a   1.000
_cell.length_b   1.000
_cell.length_c   1.000
_cell.angle_alpha   90.00
_cell.angle_beta   90.00
_cell.angle_gamma   90.00
#
_symmetry.space_group_name_H-M   'P 1'
#
loop_
_entity.id
_entity.type
_entity.pdbx_description
1 polymer ?
#
loop_
_entity_poly.entity_id
_entity_poly.type
_entity_poly.pdbx_seq_one_letter_code
_entity_poly.pdbx_strand_id
1 'polypeptide(L)' 'MTEELKKYEDFTILSEYVQDLGTRKQKICWITDGLAEYQVICGLEEDPILIWLEANQ' A
#
# COMPACT_ATOMS: atom_id res chain seq x y z
N MET A 1 -10.27 -5.53 -31.28
CA MET A 1 -9.24 -5.85 -30.26
C MET A 1 -9.76 -5.32 -28.96
N THR A 2 -10.33 -6.20 -28.16
CA THR A 2 -10.93 -5.89 -26.87
C THR A 2 -9.80 -5.50 -25.93
N GLU A 3 -9.84 -4.29 -25.38
CA GLU A 3 -8.97 -3.89 -24.28
C GLU A 3 -9.12 -4.93 -23.17
N GLU A 4 -8.08 -5.75 -22.99
CA GLU A 4 -7.97 -6.59 -21.81
C GLU A 4 -7.95 -5.64 -20.62
N LEU A 5 -9.07 -5.59 -19.90
CA LEU A 5 -9.14 -5.10 -18.53
C LEU A 5 -8.01 -5.80 -17.78
N LYS A 6 -6.87 -5.10 -17.61
CA LYS A 6 -5.78 -5.53 -16.75
C LYS A 6 -6.41 -5.75 -15.39
N LYS A 7 -6.63 -7.01 -15.04
CA LYS A 7 -6.97 -7.37 -13.69
C LYS A 7 -5.79 -6.88 -12.85
N TYR A 8 -6.03 -5.94 -11.94
CA TYR A 8 -5.12 -5.66 -10.84
C TYR A 8 -5.19 -6.89 -9.90
N GLU A 9 -4.70 -8.03 -10.37
CA GLU A 9 -4.63 -9.28 -9.62
C GLU A 9 -3.46 -9.15 -8.63
N ASP A 10 -3.84 -9.03 -7.36
CA ASP A 10 -3.12 -9.40 -6.14
C ASP A 10 -1.80 -8.69 -5.83
N PHE A 11 -1.91 -7.50 -5.21
CA PHE A 11 -0.80 -6.99 -4.40
C PHE A 11 -0.51 -7.95 -3.24
N THR A 12 0.73 -8.41 -3.14
CA THR A 12 1.20 -9.23 -2.02
C THR A 12 1.76 -8.32 -0.93
N ILE A 13 1.31 -8.50 0.32
CA ILE A 13 1.89 -7.82 1.47
C ILE A 13 3.23 -8.49 1.80
N LEU A 14 4.32 -7.75 1.66
CA LEU A 14 5.68 -8.19 2.01
C LEU A 14 5.95 -8.04 3.51
N SER A 15 5.54 -6.90 4.08
CA SER A 15 5.66 -6.64 5.51
C SER A 15 4.65 -5.60 5.95
N GLU A 16 4.28 -5.64 7.23
CA GLU A 16 3.45 -4.61 7.85
C GLU A 16 3.90 -4.33 9.28
N TYR A 17 3.79 -3.08 9.71
CA TYR A 17 3.95 -2.71 11.11
C TYR A 17 3.07 -1.52 11.48
N VAL A 18 2.75 -1.41 12.76
CA VAL A 18 2.02 -0.27 13.32
C VAL A 18 3.03 0.66 13.98
N GLN A 19 2.96 1.94 13.61
CA GLN A 19 3.73 3.01 14.22
C GLN A 19 2.83 3.87 15.09
N ASP A 20 3.20 4.00 16.36
CA ASP A 20 2.60 4.94 17.30
C ASP A 20 3.37 6.27 17.23
N LEU A 21 2.68 7.36 16.88
CA LEU A 21 3.24 8.71 16.80
C LEU A 21 2.87 9.57 18.02
N GLY A 22 2.32 8.98 19.07
CA GLY A 22 1.87 9.64 20.30
C GLY A 22 0.49 10.29 20.19
N THR A 23 0.22 11.00 19.09
CA THR A 23 -1.09 11.65 18.83
C THR A 23 -2.01 10.86 17.91
N ARG A 24 -1.45 9.88 17.18
CA ARG A 24 -2.18 8.98 16.27
C ARG A 24 -1.40 7.67 16.08
N LYS A 25 -2.11 6.63 15.65
CA LYS A 25 -1.50 5.38 15.18
C LYS A 25 -1.68 5.23 13.68
N GLN A 26 -0.64 4.75 13.01
CA GLN A 26 -0.67 4.48 11.57
C GLN A 26 -0.14 3.07 11.28
N LYS A 27 -0.72 2.41 10.29
CA LYS A 27 -0.23 1.13 9.76
C LYS A 27 0.54 1.40 8.48
N ILE A 28 1.73 0.85 8.41
CA ILE A 28 2.62 0.95 7.24
C ILE A 28 2.75 -0.46 6.66
N CYS A 29 2.37 -0.61 5.40
CA CYS A 29 2.45 -1.86 4.65
C CYS A 29 3.39 -1.69 3.46
N TRP A 30 4.30 -2.63 3.27
CA TRP A 30 5.03 -2.78 2.02
C TRP A 30 4.34 -3.85 1.19
N ILE A 31 3.95 -3.50 -0.03
CA ILE A 31 3.26 -4.38 -0.94
C ILE A 31 4.01 -4.46 -2.27
N THR A 32 3.82 -5.54 -3.02
CA THR A 32 4.37 -5.70 -4.36
C THR A 32 3.34 -6.29 -5.30
N ASP A 33 3.39 -5.88 -6.57
CA ASP A 33 2.68 -6.53 -7.68
C ASP A 33 3.59 -7.53 -8.43
N GLY A 34 4.78 -7.83 -7.89
CA GLY A 34 5.80 -8.66 -8.52
C GLY A 34 6.67 -7.92 -9.55
N LEU A 35 6.36 -6.67 -9.89
CA LEU A 35 7.14 -5.81 -10.80
C LEU A 35 7.79 -4.65 -10.04
N ALA A 36 7.11 -4.11 -9.05
CA ALA A 36 7.61 -3.03 -8.20
C ALA A 36 7.19 -3.24 -6.74
N GLU A 37 7.89 -2.55 -5.85
CA GLU A 37 7.56 -2.46 -4.43
C GLU A 37 6.95 -1.10 -4.12
N TYR A 38 6.01 -1.10 -3.19
CA TYR A 38 5.12 0.01 -2.90
C TYR A 38 4.96 0.14 -1.38
N GLN A 39 5.02 1.36 -0.85
CA GLN A 39 4.75 1.63 0.55
C GLN A 39 3.36 2.27 0.73
N VAL A 40 2.46 1.58 1.40
CA VAL A 40 1.13 2.09 1.75
C VAL A 40 1.12 2.49 3.23
N ILE A 41 0.68 3.72 3.51
CA ILE A 41 0.54 4.24 4.89
C ILE A 41 -0.93 4.60 5.11
N CYS A 42 -1.58 3.96 6.08
CA CYS A 42 -2.96 4.24 6.45
C CYS A 42 -3.09 4.64 7.93
N GLY A 43 -3.93 5.63 8.21
CA GLY A 43 -4.34 5.96 9.58
C GLY A 43 -5.21 4.83 10.14
N LEU A 44 -5.07 4.51 11.44
CA LEU A 44 -5.92 3.51 12.09
C LEU A 44 -7.25 4.08 12.59
N GLU A 45 -7.37 5.41 12.72
CA GLU A 45 -8.50 6.03 13.41
C GLU A 45 -9.58 6.62 12.49
N GLU A 46 -9.26 6.93 11.23
CA GLU A 46 -10.22 7.43 10.24
C GLU A 46 -9.80 6.90 8.86
N ASP A 47 -10.79 6.59 8.01
CA ASP A 47 -10.73 5.90 6.70
C ASP A 47 -9.35 5.78 6.05
N PRO A 48 -8.97 4.59 5.51
CA PRO A 48 -7.64 4.36 4.95
C PRO A 48 -7.34 5.36 3.81
N ILE A 49 -6.58 6.40 4.14
CA ILE A 49 -6.08 7.34 3.14
C ILE A 49 -5.01 6.60 2.35
N LEU A 50 -5.27 6.37 1.06
CA LEU A 50 -4.30 5.83 0.13
C LEU A 50 -3.22 6.90 -0.12
N ILE A 51 -2.07 6.78 0.53
CA ILE A 51 -0.95 7.71 0.33
C ILE A 51 -0.03 7.20 -0.79
N TRP A 52 0.35 8.14 -1.63
CA TRP A 52 1.06 8.04 -2.91
C TRP A 52 2.25 7.07 -2.90
N LEU A 53 2.36 6.29 -3.97
CA LEU A 53 3.36 5.27 -4.19
C LEU A 53 4.47 5.81 -5.11
N GLU A 54 5.67 5.99 -4.58
CA GLU A 54 6.86 6.23 -5.40
C GLU A 54 7.53 4.88 -5.67
N ALA A 55 7.51 4.44 -6.92
CA ALA A 55 8.20 3.21 -7.33
C ALA A 55 9.70 3.46 -7.35
N ASN A 56 10.46 2.74 -6.51
CA ASN A 56 11.91 2.68 -6.67
C ASN A 56 12.22 1.75 -7.86
N GLN A 57 12.67 2.35 -8.97
CA GLN A 57 13.26 1.64 -10.11
C GLN A 57 14.76 1.41 -9.91
#